data_AF-A0A1J3D4A6-F1
#
_entry.id   AF-A0A1J3D4A6-F1
#
_cell.length_a   1.000
_cell.length_b   1.000
_cell.length_c   1.000
_cell.angle_alpha   90.00
_cell.angle_beta   90.00
_cell.angle_gamma   90.00
#
_symmetry.space_group_name_H-M   'P 1'
#
loop_
_entity.id
_entity.type
_entity.pdbx_description
1 polymer ?
#
loop_
_entity_poly.entity_id
_entity_poly.type
_entity_poly.pdbx_seq_one_letter_code
_entity_poly.pdbx_strand_id
1 'polypeptide(L)'
;KSVGAYYRANMESIKSCRFYDRQCPLYTMPRCLPPSSMSEAVITNSIIGDGCILDGCVIRGSVVGMRTRISDEVIVEDSIIVGSDI
;
A
#
# COMPACT_ATOMS: atom_id res chain seq x y z
N LYS A 1 7.65 -19.94 -10.61
CA LYS A 1 6.43 -19.23 -10.13
C LYS A 1 6.47 -17.81 -10.72
N SER A 2 5.40 -17.30 -11.36
CA SER A 2 5.51 -16.11 -12.24
C SER A 2 5.22 -14.78 -11.52
N VAL A 3 5.89 -13.72 -11.96
CA VAL A 3 5.68 -12.33 -11.50
C VAL A 3 4.24 -11.88 -11.77
N GLY A 4 3.64 -12.30 -12.89
CA GLY A 4 2.25 -11.95 -13.22
C GLY A 4 1.22 -12.53 -12.23
N ALA A 5 1.46 -13.73 -11.70
CA ALA A 5 0.59 -14.29 -10.66
C ALA A 5 0.71 -13.53 -9.34
N TYR A 6 1.92 -13.12 -8.96
CA TYR A 6 2.16 -12.27 -7.80
C TYR A 6 1.45 -10.91 -7.93
N TYR A 7 1.56 -10.27 -9.09
CA TYR A 7 0.90 -8.99 -9.35
C TYR A 7 -0.62 -9.10 -9.19
N ARG A 8 -1.24 -10.07 -9.88
CA ARG A 8 -2.71 -10.24 -9.83
C ARG A 8 -3.24 -10.49 -8.42
N ALA A 9 -2.58 -11.34 -7.64
CA ALA A 9 -3.02 -11.66 -6.28
C ALA A 9 -3.00 -10.43 -5.35
N ASN A 10 -1.98 -9.57 -5.47
CA ASN A 10 -1.92 -8.33 -4.71
C ASN A 10 -2.99 -7.33 -5.16
N MET A 11 -3.20 -7.18 -6.47
CA MET A 11 -4.23 -6.29 -7.01
C MET A 11 -5.66 -6.72 -6.63
N GLU A 12 -5.92 -8.03 -6.54
CA GLU A 12 -7.19 -8.56 -6.02
C GLU A 12 -7.44 -8.16 -4.56
N SER A 13 -6.37 -7.98 -3.78
CA SER A 13 -6.48 -7.61 -2.36
C SER A 13 -7.06 -6.21 -2.17
N ILE A 14 -6.94 -5.31 -3.16
CA ILE A 14 -7.57 -3.98 -3.18
C ILE A 14 -9.10 -4.10 -3.05
N LYS A 15 -9.70 -5.12 -3.67
CA LYS A 15 -11.15 -5.35 -3.63
C LYS A 15 -11.59 -6.15 -2.41
N SER A 16 -10.75 -7.08 -1.96
CA SER A 16 -11.06 -7.99 -0.86
C SER A 16 -9.84 -8.12 0.05
N CYS A 17 -9.76 -7.23 1.05
CA CYS A 17 -8.70 -7.24 2.03
C CYS A 17 -8.97 -8.33 3.09
N ARG A 18 -8.54 -9.56 2.79
CA ARG A 18 -8.73 -10.73 3.67
C ARG A 18 -7.72 -10.82 4.81
N PHE A 19 -6.77 -9.88 4.90
CA PHE A 19 -5.71 -9.90 5.91
C PHE A 19 -6.23 -9.64 7.34
N TYR A 20 -7.37 -8.96 7.47
CA TYR A 20 -7.96 -8.54 8.75
C TYR A 20 -9.18 -9.40 9.16
N ASP A 21 -9.23 -10.67 8.77
CA ASP A 21 -10.30 -11.57 9.21
C ASP A 21 -10.24 -11.78 10.73
N ARG A 22 -11.37 -11.56 11.42
CA ARG A 22 -11.49 -11.73 12.88
C ARG A 22 -11.38 -13.19 13.31
N GLN A 23 -11.79 -14.14 12.47
CA GLN A 23 -11.76 -15.57 12.80
C GLN A 23 -10.40 -16.19 12.54
N CYS A 24 -9.67 -15.69 11.54
CA CYS A 24 -8.36 -16.18 11.16
C CYS A 24 -7.45 -15.02 10.71
N PRO A 25 -6.97 -14.19 11.66
CA PRO A 25 -6.12 -13.05 11.33
C PRO A 25 -4.75 -13.51 10.84
N LEU A 26 -4.26 -12.84 9.78
CA LEU A 26 -2.89 -13.06 9.30
C LEU A 26 -1.93 -12.14 10.06
N TYR A 27 -1.10 -12.73 10.91
CA TYR A 27 -0.12 -11.99 11.70
C TYR A 27 1.16 -11.69 10.93
N THR A 28 1.78 -10.56 11.27
CA THR A 28 3.09 -10.13 10.80
C THR A 28 3.92 -9.61 11.98
N MET A 29 5.19 -9.30 11.75
CA MET A 29 6.04 -8.70 12.78
C MET A 29 5.42 -7.37 13.24
N PRO A 30 5.17 -7.18 14.55
CA PRO A 30 4.68 -5.91 15.07
C PRO A 30 5.77 -4.86 14.88
N ARG A 31 5.45 -3.83 14.10
CA ARG A 31 6.32 -2.66 13.93
C ARG A 31 5.56 -1.48 14.50
N CYS A 32 6.12 -0.81 15.51
CA CYS A 32 5.55 0.41 16.11
C CYS A 32 5.76 1.60 15.16
N LEU A 33 5.29 1.48 13.91
CA LEU A 33 5.40 2.53 12.91
C LEU A 33 4.42 3.66 13.25
N PRO A 34 4.78 4.92 12.93
CA PRO A 34 3.83 6.00 12.98
C PRO A 34 2.70 5.76 11.97
N PRO A 35 1.52 6.38 12.17
CA PRO A 35 0.51 6.43 11.14
C PRO A 35 1.06 7.12 9.88
N SER A 36 0.53 6.74 8.72
CA SER A 36 0.93 7.34 7.45
C SER A 36 0.52 8.81 7.38
N SER A 37 1.46 9.68 7.01
CA SER A 37 1.24 11.10 6.79
C SER A 37 0.85 11.34 5.33
N MET A 38 -0.21 12.10 5.12
CA MET A 38 -0.74 12.41 3.80
C MET A 38 -1.02 13.91 3.72
N SER A 39 -0.32 14.59 2.82
CA SER A 39 -0.52 16.00 2.50
C SER A 39 -0.89 16.12 1.03
N GLU A 40 -2.04 16.69 0.72
CA GLU A 40 -2.49 16.95 -0.67
C GLU A 40 -2.48 15.71 -1.59
N ALA A 41 -2.68 14.51 -1.02
CA ALA A 41 -2.68 13.26 -1.76
C ALA A 41 -4.10 12.84 -2.21
N VAL A 42 -4.25 12.43 -3.46
CA VAL A 42 -5.51 11.90 -4.02
C VAL A 42 -5.40 10.38 -4.14
N ILE A 43 -6.15 9.66 -3.31
CA ILE A 43 -6.09 8.19 -3.25
C ILE A 43 -7.42 7.60 -3.72
N THR A 44 -7.40 6.78 -4.76
CA THR A 44 -8.58 6.13 -5.34
C THR A 44 -8.38 4.63 -5.44
N ASN A 45 -9.23 3.82 -4.80
CA ASN A 45 -9.17 2.36 -4.85
C ASN A 45 -7.75 1.80 -4.62
N SER A 46 -7.11 2.20 -3.53
CA SER A 46 -5.73 1.84 -3.24
C SER A 46 -5.57 1.44 -1.77
N ILE A 47 -4.61 0.57 -1.49
CA ILE A 47 -4.23 0.17 -0.12
C ILE A 47 -2.95 0.90 0.26
N ILE A 48 -2.92 1.52 1.44
CA ILE A 48 -1.74 2.20 1.98
C ILE A 48 -1.31 1.50 3.27
N GLY A 49 -0.04 1.10 3.33
CA GLY A 49 0.60 0.56 4.53
C GLY A 49 0.98 1.65 5.51
N ASP A 50 1.44 1.24 6.70
CA ASP A 50 1.81 2.16 7.79
C ASP A 50 3.13 2.90 7.53
N GLY A 51 3.33 4.04 8.20
CA GLY A 51 4.55 4.83 8.12
C GLY A 51 4.86 5.42 6.75
N CYS A 52 3.88 5.57 5.87
CA CYS A 52 4.07 6.21 4.57
C CYS A 52 4.07 7.74 4.70
N ILE A 53 4.76 8.41 3.78
CA ILE A 53 4.76 9.87 3.63
C ILE A 53 4.33 10.17 2.20
N LEU A 54 3.14 10.73 2.04
CA LEU A 54 2.52 11.00 0.74
C LEU A 54 2.29 12.51 0.63
N ASP A 55 3.10 13.18 -0.18
CA ASP A 55 3.03 14.64 -0.36
C ASP A 55 2.66 14.94 -1.81
N GLY A 56 1.53 15.62 -2.05
CA GLY A 56 1.13 16.14 -3.37
C GLY A 56 0.98 15.11 -4.49
N CYS A 57 0.63 13.86 -4.16
CA CYS A 57 0.65 12.75 -5.10
C CYS A 57 -0.73 12.18 -5.44
N VAL A 58 -0.86 11.53 -6.60
CA VAL A 58 -2.08 10.83 -7.04
C VAL A 58 -1.84 9.32 -7.08
N ILE A 59 -2.62 8.54 -6.33
CA ILE A 59 -2.46 7.09 -6.21
C ILE A 59 -3.78 6.39 -6.57
N ARG A 60 -3.77 5.57 -7.62
CA ARG A 60 -4.97 4.91 -8.16
C ARG A 60 -4.76 3.43 -8.36
N GLY A 61 -5.72 2.62 -7.92
CA GLY A 61 -5.70 1.18 -8.19
C GLY A 61 -4.45 0.48 -7.66
N SER A 62 -3.78 1.01 -6.64
CA SER A 62 -2.41 0.61 -6.31
C SER A 62 -2.28 0.09 -4.88
N VAL A 63 -1.29 -0.77 -4.66
CA VAL A 63 -0.92 -1.24 -3.32
C VAL A 63 0.39 -0.58 -2.93
N VAL A 64 0.36 0.22 -1.87
CA VAL A 64 1.52 0.92 -1.32
C VAL A 64 1.91 0.28 -0.01
N GLY A 65 3.08 -0.34 0.02
CA GLY A 65 3.67 -0.96 1.20
C GLY A 65 4.17 0.07 2.21
N MET A 66 4.50 -0.41 3.40
CA MET A 66 4.89 0.45 4.51
C MET A 66 6.21 1.19 4.29
N ARG A 67 6.40 2.29 5.02
CA ARG A 67 7.57 3.19 4.92
C ARG A 67 7.82 3.72 3.50
N THR A 68 6.79 3.78 2.66
CA THR A 68 6.93 4.37 1.33
C THR A 68 6.88 5.89 1.42
N ARG A 69 7.81 6.57 0.75
CA ARG A 69 7.76 8.00 0.53
C ARG A 69 7.42 8.29 -0.92
N ILE A 70 6.33 9.03 -1.15
CA ILE A 70 5.93 9.53 -2.46
C ILE A 70 5.98 11.05 -2.39
N SER A 71 6.82 11.63 -3.26
CA SER A 71 7.01 13.07 -3.36
C SER A 71 5.94 13.73 -4.22
N ASP A 72 5.98 15.06 -4.23
CA ASP A 72 5.08 15.92 -4.98
C ASP A 72 5.08 15.63 -6.49
N GLU A 73 3.94 15.89 -7.12
CA GLU A 73 3.66 15.69 -8.55
C GLU A 73 3.83 14.25 -9.06
N VAL A 74 3.85 13.24 -8.17
CA VAL A 74 3.95 11.82 -8.56
C VAL A 74 2.57 11.21 -8.77
N ILE A 75 2.43 10.47 -9.88
CA ILE A 75 1.23 9.70 -10.21
C ILE A 75 1.59 8.21 -10.19
N VAL A 76 0.88 7.45 -9.36
CA VAL A 76 1.01 5.99 -9.22
C VAL A 76 -0.31 5.35 -9.65
N GLU A 77 -0.28 4.55 -10.71
CA GLU A 77 -1.46 3.84 -11.23
C GLU A 77 -1.15 2.35 -11.41
N ASP A 78 -2.13 1.50 -11.05
CA ASP A 78 -2.11 0.05 -11.22
C ASP A 78 -0.78 -0.61 -10.83
N SER A 79 -0.22 -0.20 -9.70
CA SER A 79 1.14 -0.53 -9.30
C SER A 79 1.20 -1.14 -7.90
N ILE A 80 2.24 -1.96 -7.67
CA ILE A 80 2.57 -2.52 -6.36
C ILE A 80 3.90 -1.92 -5.93
N ILE A 81 3.86 -1.07 -4.90
CA ILE A 81 5.05 -0.57 -4.21
C ILE A 81 5.22 -1.43 -2.96
N VAL A 82 6.35 -2.14 -2.85
CA VAL A 82 6.57 -3.10 -1.75
C VAL A 82 6.87 -2.39 -0.43
N GLY A 83 7.42 -1.18 -0.47
CA GLY A 83 7.80 -0.39 0.69
C GLY A 83 9.31 -0.26 0.89
N SER A 84 9.69 0.33 2.02
CA SER A 84 11.10 0.48 2.44
C SER A 84 11.36 -0.25 3.75
N ASP A 85 12.57 -0.80 3.90
CA ASP A 85 13.06 -1.31 5.19
C ASP A 85 14.07 -0.38 5.88
N ILE A 86 14.52 0.65 5.15
CA ILE A 86 15.36 1.75 5.63
C ILE A 86 14.49 2.90 6.11
#